data_AF-A0A8H7LUB7-F1
#
_entry.id   AF-A0A8H7LUB7-F1
#
_cell.length_a   1.000
_cell.length_b   1.000
_cell.length_c   1.000
_cell.angle_alpha   90.00
_cell.angle_beta   90.00
_cell.angle_gamma   90.00
#
_symmetry.space_group_name_H-M   'P 1'
#
loop_
_entity.id
_entity.type
_entity.pdbx_description
1 polymer ?
#
loop_
_entity_poly.entity_id
_entity_poly.type
_entity_poly.pdbx_seq_one_letter_code
_entity_poly.pdbx_strand_id
1 'polypeptide(L)'
;MAVLRPLLCLFSLSSNVAFGAYYGARSDPTPRKCGTEPNQSFVNNVESNFAAQKLAGPVKIICYETIDVYWHVIKAGDTLAEGDLPHYQIKDSIKATNSHFSGLGLKLNLKSVDRTTNATWFNYVAPNLPTNTAMKNSLRKGGAADLNIYTVGFKGGPGKGLLGYATFPSTYESNPKDDGIVIQWFTVPGGSNVNYDEGKTLTHELGHWLGLYHTFQGGNCSGTGDYVDDTPSEATPSAGCPVGKDTCPDGGVDPIHNYMDYSYDSCMNEFTPGQFARIKEQIVARKSKAKRERKRLRSAGGSEAESNANAPQTTASDDTIYFFRPKEEHGYLSQWYKSPFTNGIYSYENAEQYMMHQKGILFAPDSPITCSILETTNPRDIKALGRMVPNFDEAIWKRERLNIIIEGSRLKFEQSEYLKIKLLATGDSELVEASPFDRIWGIGFGAKSAPMKRDKWGENLLGKALMIVRQGLKGKAAGDDVDSEPDPGSGRGSLGD
;
A
#
# COMPACT_ATOMS: atom_id res chain seq x y z
N MET A 1 95.83 8.94 -5.36
CA MET A 1 94.82 8.77 -6.43
C MET A 1 93.44 8.79 -5.79
N ALA A 2 92.43 9.38 -6.44
CA ALA A 2 91.09 9.53 -5.87
C ALA A 2 90.21 8.31 -6.18
N VAL A 3 89.31 7.97 -5.26
CA VAL A 3 88.23 6.98 -5.45
C VAL A 3 86.93 7.63 -4.98
N LEU A 4 85.96 7.81 -5.88
CA LEU A 4 84.68 8.46 -5.58
C LEU A 4 83.57 7.43 -5.29
N ARG A 5 82.59 7.84 -4.48
CA ARG A 5 81.25 7.21 -4.39
C ARG A 5 80.40 7.59 -5.61
N PRO A 6 79.42 6.76 -5.99
CA PRO A 6 78.00 7.05 -5.66
C PRO A 6 77.39 5.94 -4.78
N LEU A 7 76.55 6.23 -3.79
CA LEU A 7 75.10 6.54 -3.88
C LEU A 7 74.27 5.45 -4.60
N LEU A 8 73.49 4.70 -3.83
CA LEU A 8 72.36 3.91 -4.33
C LEU A 8 71.12 4.81 -4.46
N CYS A 9 70.43 4.75 -5.59
CA CYS A 9 69.05 5.23 -5.72
C CYS A 9 68.08 4.04 -5.67
N LEU A 10 67.18 4.03 -4.69
CA LEU A 10 66.07 3.08 -4.64
C LEU A 10 64.87 3.66 -5.39
N PHE A 11 64.57 3.13 -6.58
CA PHE A 11 63.31 3.37 -7.27
C PHE A 11 62.34 2.20 -7.03
N SER A 12 61.28 2.43 -6.28
CA SER A 12 60.21 1.46 -6.05
C SER A 12 59.20 1.45 -7.20
N LEU A 13 59.34 0.50 -8.12
CA LEU A 13 58.35 0.23 -9.16
C LEU A 13 57.18 -0.61 -8.60
N SER A 14 56.14 0.06 -8.10
CA SER A 14 54.89 -0.58 -7.67
C SER A 14 53.97 -0.84 -8.87
N SER A 15 54.00 -2.05 -9.41
CA SER A 15 53.20 -2.47 -10.57
C SER A 15 51.70 -2.66 -10.23
N ASN A 16 50.97 -1.55 -10.06
CA ASN A 16 49.51 -1.58 -9.95
C ASN A 16 48.86 -1.86 -11.32
N VAL A 17 48.67 -3.14 -11.65
CA VAL A 17 47.83 -3.57 -12.78
C VAL A 17 46.37 -3.40 -12.38
N ALA A 18 45.83 -2.21 -12.61
CA ALA A 18 44.41 -1.93 -12.40
C ALA A 18 43.56 -2.67 -13.45
N PHE A 19 42.92 -3.78 -13.06
CA PHE A 19 41.88 -4.44 -13.84
C PHE A 19 40.59 -3.59 -13.83
N GLY A 20 40.66 -2.43 -14.47
CA GLY A 20 39.52 -1.56 -14.71
C GLY A 20 38.59 -2.17 -15.75
N ALA A 21 37.68 -3.04 -15.30
CA ALA A 21 36.55 -3.48 -16.10
C ALA A 21 35.69 -2.25 -16.44
N TYR A 22 35.82 -1.74 -17.66
CA TYR A 22 35.01 -0.63 -18.17
C TYR A 22 33.55 -1.09 -18.34
N TYR A 23 32.80 -1.04 -17.23
CA TYR A 23 31.34 -1.06 -17.29
C TYR A 23 30.89 0.19 -18.04
N GLY A 24 30.43 0.00 -19.27
CA GLY A 24 29.75 1.04 -20.05
C GLY A 24 28.41 1.36 -19.40
N ALA A 25 28.43 2.18 -18.35
CA ALA A 25 27.23 2.76 -17.76
C ALA A 25 26.46 3.51 -18.86
N ARG A 26 25.15 3.25 -18.95
CA ARG A 26 24.30 3.89 -19.96
C ARG A 26 24.14 5.36 -19.58
N SER A 27 24.84 6.25 -20.28
CA SER A 27 24.90 7.70 -20.00
C SER A 27 23.64 8.46 -20.45
N ASP A 28 22.49 7.79 -20.42
CA ASP A 28 21.18 8.28 -20.83
C ASP A 28 20.12 7.47 -20.06
N PRO A 29 19.30 8.10 -19.20
CA PRO A 29 18.30 7.40 -18.41
C PRO A 29 17.10 7.06 -19.28
N THR A 30 17.16 5.91 -19.96
CA THR A 30 15.98 5.41 -20.69
C THR A 30 14.78 5.28 -19.74
N PRO A 31 13.60 5.83 -20.12
CA PRO A 31 12.38 5.69 -19.33
C PRO A 31 12.03 4.23 -19.03
N ARG A 32 11.31 4.00 -17.91
CA ARG A 32 10.76 2.69 -17.57
C ARG A 32 9.91 2.16 -18.72
N LYS A 33 9.98 0.85 -18.93
CA LYS A 33 9.14 0.11 -19.86
C LYS A 33 8.63 -1.15 -19.19
N CYS A 34 7.37 -1.16 -18.79
CA CYS A 34 6.67 -2.39 -18.46
C CYS A 34 6.21 -3.07 -19.77
N GLY A 35 6.14 -4.39 -19.80
CA GLY A 35 5.50 -5.16 -20.87
C GLY A 35 4.01 -5.46 -20.59
N THR A 36 3.48 -4.98 -19.48
CA THR A 36 2.09 -5.12 -19.07
C THR A 36 1.33 -3.84 -19.38
N GLU A 37 1.03 -3.65 -20.67
CA GLU A 37 0.31 -2.48 -21.19
C GLU A 37 -1.15 -2.87 -21.54
N PRO A 38 -2.09 -2.89 -20.57
CA PRO A 38 -3.47 -3.28 -20.81
C PRO A 38 -4.25 -2.20 -21.57
N ASN A 39 -4.75 -2.54 -22.76
CA ASN A 39 -5.68 -1.69 -23.50
C ASN A 39 -7.09 -1.70 -22.86
N GLN A 40 -7.94 -0.74 -23.23
CA GLN A 40 -9.26 -0.57 -22.61
C GLN A 40 -10.17 -1.81 -22.71
N SER A 41 -10.06 -2.62 -23.77
CA SER A 41 -10.85 -3.87 -23.88
C SER A 41 -10.42 -4.92 -22.84
N PHE A 42 -9.11 -4.98 -22.56
CA PHE A 42 -8.58 -5.81 -21.48
C PHE A 42 -8.99 -5.28 -20.10
N VAL A 43 -8.87 -3.96 -19.86
CA VAL A 43 -9.31 -3.30 -18.61
C VAL A 43 -10.79 -3.58 -18.33
N ASN A 44 -11.67 -3.37 -19.32
CA ASN A 44 -13.10 -3.66 -19.20
C ASN A 44 -13.38 -5.13 -18.83
N ASN A 45 -12.58 -6.07 -19.34
CA ASN A 45 -12.69 -7.49 -19.00
C ASN A 45 -12.20 -7.79 -17.57
N VAL A 46 -11.10 -7.17 -17.14
CA VAL A 46 -10.57 -7.29 -15.77
C VAL A 46 -11.54 -6.72 -14.75
N GLU A 47 -12.11 -5.53 -14.96
CA GLU A 47 -13.10 -4.96 -14.04
C GLU A 47 -14.38 -5.79 -13.98
N SER A 48 -14.85 -6.31 -15.12
CA SER A 48 -15.96 -7.28 -15.16
C SER A 48 -15.65 -8.54 -14.34
N ASN A 49 -14.41 -9.03 -14.42
CA ASN A 49 -13.94 -10.19 -13.66
C ASN A 49 -13.81 -9.88 -12.15
N PHE A 50 -13.39 -8.67 -11.79
CA PHE A 50 -13.21 -8.23 -10.40
C PHE A 50 -14.56 -7.95 -9.73
N ALA A 51 -15.48 -7.26 -10.39
CA ALA A 51 -16.85 -7.04 -9.92
C ALA A 51 -17.56 -8.37 -9.60
N ALA A 52 -17.42 -9.38 -10.47
CA ALA A 52 -17.94 -10.73 -10.23
C ALA A 52 -17.32 -11.45 -9.02
N GLN A 53 -16.14 -11.01 -8.54
CA GLN A 53 -15.46 -11.56 -7.36
C GLN A 53 -15.83 -10.84 -6.05
N LYS A 54 -16.21 -9.54 -6.08
CA LYS A 54 -16.63 -8.79 -4.89
C LYS A 54 -17.90 -9.34 -4.23
N LEU A 55 -18.73 -10.07 -4.97
CA LEU A 55 -19.96 -10.71 -4.49
C LEU A 55 -19.75 -11.84 -3.45
N ALA A 56 -18.50 -12.19 -3.10
CA ALA A 56 -18.17 -13.26 -2.15
C ALA A 56 -18.18 -12.85 -0.66
N GLY A 57 -18.59 -11.60 -0.33
CA GLY A 57 -18.70 -11.09 1.04
C GLY A 57 -17.43 -10.43 1.60
N PRO A 58 -17.51 -9.76 2.76
CA PRO A 58 -16.41 -8.97 3.30
C PRO A 58 -15.30 -9.85 3.89
N VAL A 59 -14.12 -9.86 3.27
CA VAL A 59 -13.01 -10.73 3.71
C VAL A 59 -11.97 -9.97 4.55
N LYS A 60 -11.59 -10.61 5.66
CA LYS A 60 -10.73 -10.06 6.71
C LYS A 60 -9.30 -10.60 6.58
N ILE A 61 -8.36 -9.76 6.14
CA ILE A 61 -6.94 -9.96 6.44
C ILE A 61 -6.78 -9.71 7.95
N ILE A 62 -6.14 -10.65 8.64
CA ILE A 62 -6.12 -10.66 10.12
C ILE A 62 -4.88 -9.96 10.67
N CYS A 63 -3.75 -10.03 9.97
CA CYS A 63 -2.57 -9.17 10.19
C CYS A 63 -1.73 -9.07 8.91
N TYR A 64 -1.12 -10.20 8.53
CA TYR A 64 -0.33 -10.32 7.32
C TYR A 64 -0.95 -11.32 6.34
N GLU A 65 -0.67 -11.13 5.07
CA GLU A 65 -0.91 -12.13 4.03
C GLU A 65 0.42 -12.64 3.50
N THR A 66 0.58 -13.96 3.41
CA THR A 66 1.81 -14.58 2.94
C THR A 66 1.61 -15.19 1.56
N ILE A 67 2.41 -14.74 0.59
CA ILE A 67 2.53 -15.35 -0.73
C ILE A 67 3.80 -16.19 -0.75
N ASP A 68 3.66 -17.49 -1.02
CA ASP A 68 4.79 -18.38 -1.26
C ASP A 68 5.38 -18.10 -2.66
N VAL A 69 6.70 -17.89 -2.72
CA VAL A 69 7.41 -17.45 -3.92
C VAL A 69 8.41 -18.49 -4.43
N TYR A 70 8.35 -18.76 -5.73
CA TYR A 70 9.31 -19.57 -6.46
C TYR A 70 10.08 -18.66 -7.43
N TRP A 71 11.41 -18.63 -7.31
CA TRP A 71 12.27 -17.76 -8.12
C TRP A 71 13.08 -18.56 -9.13
N HIS A 72 13.01 -18.15 -10.38
CA HIS A 72 13.65 -18.79 -11.52
C HIS A 72 14.70 -17.85 -12.12
N VAL A 73 15.98 -18.20 -11.98
CA VAL A 73 17.08 -17.45 -12.59
C VAL A 73 17.33 -18.02 -13.98
N ILE A 74 16.92 -17.28 -15.02
CA ILE A 74 17.23 -17.63 -16.40
C ILE A 74 18.52 -16.93 -16.78
N LYS A 75 19.49 -17.67 -17.30
CA LYS A 75 20.84 -17.16 -17.60
C LYS A 75 21.37 -17.67 -18.93
N ALA A 76 22.26 -16.91 -19.56
CA ALA A 76 23.00 -17.34 -20.74
C ALA A 76 24.30 -18.08 -20.41
N GLY A 77 24.84 -17.88 -19.21
CA GLY A 77 26.11 -18.42 -18.71
C GLY A 77 26.20 -18.27 -17.19
N ASP A 78 27.38 -18.49 -16.62
CA ASP A 78 27.59 -18.57 -15.16
C ASP A 78 28.11 -17.26 -14.52
N THR A 79 28.09 -16.14 -15.25
CA THR A 79 28.45 -14.81 -14.71
C THR A 79 27.24 -13.91 -14.47
N LEU A 80 27.40 -12.90 -13.59
CA LEU A 80 26.38 -11.86 -13.37
C LEU A 80 26.04 -11.09 -14.65
N ALA A 81 26.97 -10.88 -15.58
CA ALA A 81 26.70 -10.20 -16.87
C ALA A 81 25.83 -11.03 -17.84
N GLU A 82 25.78 -12.35 -17.61
CA GLU A 82 25.01 -13.34 -18.37
C GLU A 82 23.72 -13.76 -17.67
N GLY A 83 23.39 -13.16 -16.52
CA GLY A 83 22.13 -13.41 -15.81
C GLY A 83 22.24 -14.30 -14.58
N ASP A 84 23.42 -14.76 -14.15
CA ASP A 84 23.54 -15.66 -12.99
C ASP A 84 23.39 -14.94 -11.64
N LEU A 85 22.18 -14.43 -11.37
CA LEU A 85 21.92 -13.49 -10.28
C LEU A 85 22.26 -14.09 -8.90
N PRO A 86 23.16 -13.48 -8.10
CA PRO A 86 23.52 -13.97 -6.78
C PRO A 86 22.33 -14.13 -5.83
N HIS A 87 22.38 -15.17 -5.00
CA HIS A 87 21.29 -15.51 -4.08
C HIS A 87 21.06 -14.45 -2.96
N TYR A 88 22.04 -13.56 -2.71
CA TYR A 88 21.83 -12.42 -1.81
C TYR A 88 20.88 -11.38 -2.43
N GLN A 89 21.11 -10.94 -3.67
CA GLN A 89 20.23 -9.98 -4.35
C GLN A 89 18.79 -10.48 -4.50
N ILE A 90 18.59 -11.79 -4.60
CA ILE A 90 17.26 -12.42 -4.57
C ILE A 90 16.61 -12.24 -3.18
N LYS A 91 17.34 -12.48 -2.09
CA LYS A 91 16.86 -12.23 -0.72
C LYS A 91 16.62 -10.74 -0.45
N ASP A 92 17.48 -9.87 -0.95
CA ASP A 92 17.36 -8.43 -0.81
C ASP A 92 16.16 -7.89 -1.61
N SER A 93 15.87 -8.46 -2.79
CA SER A 93 14.63 -8.18 -3.54
C SER A 93 13.38 -8.55 -2.75
N ILE A 94 13.34 -9.76 -2.17
CA ILE A 94 12.24 -10.23 -1.32
C ILE A 94 12.07 -9.31 -0.09
N LYS A 95 13.18 -8.90 0.53
CA LYS A 95 13.18 -7.94 1.66
C LYS A 95 12.66 -6.56 1.25
N ALA A 96 13.12 -6.02 0.12
CA ALA A 96 12.70 -4.71 -0.39
C ALA A 96 11.19 -4.70 -0.69
N THR A 97 10.70 -5.67 -1.47
CA THR A 97 9.27 -5.78 -1.77
C THR A 97 8.41 -5.97 -0.51
N ASN A 98 8.87 -6.75 0.48
CA ASN A 98 8.17 -6.86 1.77
C ASN A 98 8.11 -5.53 2.53
N SER A 99 9.14 -4.69 2.42
CA SER A 99 9.15 -3.33 3.00
C SER A 99 8.18 -2.40 2.26
N HIS A 100 8.15 -2.44 0.93
CA HIS A 100 7.28 -1.58 0.11
C HIS A 100 5.79 -1.92 0.26
N PHE A 101 5.45 -3.19 0.51
CA PHE A 101 4.08 -3.65 0.77
C PHE A 101 3.71 -3.73 2.27
N SER A 102 4.56 -3.21 3.17
CA SER A 102 4.39 -3.37 4.62
C SER A 102 3.12 -2.72 5.19
N GLY A 103 2.61 -1.64 4.56
CA GLY A 103 1.34 -0.98 4.95
C GLY A 103 0.08 -1.84 4.75
N LEU A 104 0.16 -2.86 3.91
CA LEU A 104 -0.86 -3.91 3.72
C LEU A 104 -0.58 -5.16 4.58
N GLY A 105 0.61 -5.26 5.19
CA GLY A 105 1.10 -6.47 5.84
C GLY A 105 1.35 -7.63 4.87
N LEU A 106 1.46 -7.40 3.56
CA LEU A 106 1.75 -8.47 2.59
C LEU A 106 3.23 -8.87 2.67
N LYS A 107 3.51 -10.18 2.70
CA LYS A 107 4.86 -10.75 2.80
C LYS A 107 5.09 -11.84 1.76
N LEU A 108 6.11 -11.67 0.95
CA LEU A 108 6.69 -12.70 0.10
C LEU A 108 7.57 -13.65 0.93
N ASN A 109 7.36 -14.96 0.73
CA ASN A 109 8.05 -16.05 1.41
C ASN A 109 8.79 -16.93 0.39
N LEU A 110 10.12 -16.77 0.28
CA LEU A 110 10.92 -17.45 -0.74
C LEU A 110 11.05 -18.96 -0.46
N LYS A 111 10.41 -19.80 -1.29
CA LYS A 111 10.34 -21.26 -1.13
C LYS A 111 11.44 -22.01 -1.87
N SER A 112 11.81 -21.56 -3.07
CA SER A 112 12.96 -22.11 -3.80
C SER A 112 13.54 -21.08 -4.75
N VAL A 113 14.85 -21.15 -4.96
CA VAL A 113 15.52 -20.57 -6.12
C VAL A 113 16.01 -21.73 -7.00
N ASP A 114 15.69 -21.70 -8.29
CA ASP A 114 16.34 -22.55 -9.30
C ASP A 114 17.02 -21.70 -10.38
N ARG A 115 17.89 -22.34 -11.18
CA ARG A 115 18.72 -21.71 -12.20
C ARG A 115 18.64 -22.52 -13.49
N THR A 116 18.35 -21.85 -14.61
CA THR A 116 18.22 -22.46 -15.93
C THR A 116 19.11 -21.74 -16.93
N THR A 117 20.16 -22.42 -17.40
CA THR A 117 21.02 -21.91 -18.48
C THR A 117 20.30 -22.09 -19.82
N ASN A 118 19.69 -21.02 -20.33
CA ASN A 118 19.03 -20.96 -21.63
C ASN A 118 19.16 -19.55 -22.21
N ALA A 119 20.17 -19.36 -23.06
CA ALA A 119 20.44 -18.07 -23.70
C ALA A 119 19.29 -17.57 -24.59
N THR A 120 18.45 -18.44 -25.15
CA THR A 120 17.30 -18.04 -25.97
C THR A 120 16.20 -17.43 -25.11
N TRP A 121 15.85 -18.07 -23.99
CA TRP A 121 14.89 -17.51 -23.03
C TRP A 121 15.44 -16.25 -22.36
N PHE A 122 16.70 -16.25 -21.94
CA PHE A 122 17.34 -15.07 -21.36
C PHE A 122 17.27 -13.86 -22.30
N ASN A 123 17.69 -14.00 -23.57
CA ASN A 123 17.79 -12.87 -24.47
C ASN A 123 16.45 -12.44 -25.12
N TYR A 124 15.51 -13.37 -25.36
CA TYR A 124 14.36 -13.17 -26.26
C TYR A 124 12.99 -13.59 -25.66
N VAL A 125 12.83 -13.58 -24.34
CA VAL A 125 11.49 -13.68 -23.73
C VAL A 125 10.76 -12.34 -23.80
N ALA A 126 9.45 -12.37 -24.03
CA ALA A 126 8.55 -11.22 -23.95
C ALA A 126 7.09 -11.73 -23.80
N PRO A 127 6.13 -10.87 -23.41
CA PRO A 127 4.71 -11.22 -23.37
C PRO A 127 4.23 -11.86 -24.68
N ASN A 128 3.31 -12.82 -24.58
CA ASN A 128 2.67 -13.52 -25.71
C ASN A 128 3.61 -14.30 -26.67
N LEU A 129 4.93 -14.36 -26.45
CA LEU A 129 5.85 -15.10 -27.31
C LEU A 129 5.96 -16.60 -26.93
N PRO A 130 6.25 -17.50 -27.89
CA PRO A 130 6.52 -18.91 -27.61
C PRO A 130 7.67 -19.14 -26.62
N THR A 131 8.64 -18.23 -26.55
CA THR A 131 9.72 -18.25 -25.55
C THR A 131 9.21 -18.11 -24.12
N ASN A 132 8.24 -17.22 -23.88
CA ASN A 132 7.57 -17.04 -22.59
C ASN A 132 6.75 -18.28 -22.22
N THR A 133 5.93 -18.77 -23.17
CA THR A 133 5.09 -19.94 -22.97
C THR A 133 5.91 -21.19 -22.66
N ALA A 134 7.02 -21.42 -23.37
CA ALA A 134 7.94 -22.53 -23.11
C ALA A 134 8.59 -22.42 -21.72
N MET A 135 9.17 -21.26 -21.40
CA MET A 135 9.84 -21.00 -20.11
C MET A 135 8.91 -21.27 -18.93
N LYS A 136 7.71 -20.67 -18.92
CA LYS A 136 6.77 -20.80 -17.80
C LYS A 136 6.11 -22.19 -17.74
N ASN A 137 5.83 -22.83 -18.87
CA ASN A 137 5.33 -24.21 -18.90
C ASN A 137 6.29 -25.19 -18.20
N SER A 138 7.59 -25.08 -18.50
CA SER A 138 8.64 -25.92 -17.94
C SER A 138 8.94 -25.66 -16.46
N LEU A 139 8.83 -24.40 -16.00
CA LEU A 139 9.37 -23.99 -14.70
C LEU A 139 8.32 -23.68 -13.62
N ARG A 140 7.10 -23.23 -13.99
CA ARG A 140 6.10 -22.77 -13.01
C ARG A 140 5.73 -23.83 -11.98
N LYS A 141 5.85 -23.46 -10.70
CA LYS A 141 5.49 -24.20 -9.49
C LYS A 141 4.24 -23.61 -8.81
N GLY A 142 3.61 -24.38 -7.92
CA GLY A 142 2.45 -23.93 -7.14
C GLY A 142 1.14 -23.80 -7.93
N GLY A 143 0.11 -23.26 -7.28
CA GLY A 143 -1.23 -23.00 -7.82
C GLY A 143 -1.60 -21.50 -7.76
N ALA A 144 -2.88 -21.16 -7.62
CA ALA A 144 -3.34 -19.78 -7.79
C ALA A 144 -2.81 -18.77 -6.75
N ALA A 145 -2.43 -19.24 -5.55
CA ALA A 145 -1.93 -18.41 -4.45
C ALA A 145 -0.38 -18.34 -4.39
N ASP A 146 0.30 -19.03 -5.32
CA ASP A 146 1.76 -19.11 -5.39
C ASP A 146 2.29 -18.18 -6.50
N LEU A 147 3.27 -17.34 -6.17
CA LEU A 147 3.92 -16.44 -7.10
C LEU A 147 5.17 -17.08 -7.70
N ASN A 148 5.34 -16.91 -9.01
CA ASN A 148 6.54 -17.34 -9.74
C ASN A 148 7.21 -16.09 -10.33
N ILE A 149 8.47 -15.87 -9.98
CA ILE A 149 9.28 -14.73 -10.44
C ILE A 149 10.39 -15.27 -11.35
N TYR A 150 10.52 -14.70 -12.53
CA TYR A 150 11.56 -15.06 -13.51
C TYR A 150 12.51 -13.88 -13.70
N THR A 151 13.82 -14.12 -13.57
CA THR A 151 14.86 -13.11 -13.87
C THR A 151 15.47 -13.41 -15.23
N VAL A 152 15.43 -12.43 -16.14
CA VAL A 152 15.72 -12.61 -17.58
C VAL A 152 16.50 -11.42 -18.18
N GLY A 153 16.96 -11.57 -19.43
CA GLY A 153 17.93 -10.68 -20.07
C GLY A 153 17.37 -9.52 -20.90
N PHE A 154 16.22 -9.69 -21.56
CA PHE A 154 15.58 -8.65 -22.39
C PHE A 154 16.54 -7.96 -23.40
N LYS A 155 17.47 -8.73 -23.99
CA LYS A 155 18.53 -8.20 -24.86
C LYS A 155 18.11 -8.06 -26.33
N GLY A 156 17.05 -8.74 -26.77
CA GLY A 156 16.56 -8.71 -28.16
C GLY A 156 15.09 -9.07 -28.35
N GLY A 157 14.61 -8.96 -29.60
CA GLY A 157 13.21 -9.18 -29.96
C GLY A 157 12.25 -8.13 -29.38
N PRO A 158 10.93 -8.41 -29.36
CA PRO A 158 9.91 -7.50 -28.81
C PRO A 158 10.13 -7.10 -27.34
N GLY A 159 10.77 -7.97 -26.54
CA GLY A 159 11.10 -7.68 -25.14
C GLY A 159 12.32 -6.78 -24.93
N LYS A 160 12.97 -6.28 -26.00
CA LYS A 160 14.24 -5.56 -25.89
C LYS A 160 14.11 -4.27 -25.07
N GLY A 161 14.74 -4.26 -23.89
CA GLY A 161 14.76 -3.09 -23.00
C GLY A 161 13.50 -2.89 -22.17
N LEU A 162 12.66 -3.91 -21.99
CA LEU A 162 11.71 -3.95 -20.88
C LEU A 162 12.45 -4.02 -19.54
N LEU A 163 11.86 -3.46 -18.48
CA LEU A 163 12.30 -3.68 -17.10
C LEU A 163 11.57 -4.86 -16.45
N GLY A 164 10.32 -5.10 -16.83
CA GLY A 164 9.53 -6.25 -16.37
C GLY A 164 8.22 -6.44 -17.15
N TYR A 165 7.47 -7.49 -16.80
CA TYR A 165 6.04 -7.66 -17.07
C TYR A 165 5.41 -8.69 -16.12
N ALA A 166 4.10 -8.57 -15.90
CA ALA A 166 3.28 -9.45 -15.06
C ALA A 166 1.92 -9.81 -15.68
N THR A 167 1.34 -10.93 -15.24
CA THR A 167 -0.03 -11.35 -15.58
C THR A 167 -1.06 -10.87 -14.55
N PHE A 168 -2.17 -10.28 -14.98
CA PHE A 168 -3.27 -9.87 -14.09
C PHE A 168 -4.01 -11.07 -13.44
N PRO A 169 -4.61 -10.90 -12.22
CA PRO A 169 -5.40 -11.93 -11.52
C PRO A 169 -6.59 -12.52 -12.30
N SER A 170 -7.07 -11.81 -13.34
CA SER A 170 -8.15 -12.23 -14.24
C SER A 170 -7.72 -13.31 -15.23
N THR A 171 -6.49 -13.20 -15.76
CA THR A 171 -5.95 -14.12 -16.77
C THR A 171 -5.60 -15.51 -16.19
N TYR A 172 -5.53 -15.64 -14.87
CA TYR A 172 -5.19 -16.91 -14.21
C TYR A 172 -6.14 -18.06 -14.57
N GLU A 173 -7.46 -17.83 -14.63
CA GLU A 173 -8.41 -18.94 -14.86
C GLU A 173 -8.42 -19.43 -16.32
N SER A 174 -7.98 -18.61 -17.29
CA SER A 174 -7.86 -18.99 -18.70
C SER A 174 -6.47 -19.53 -19.07
N ASN A 175 -5.40 -19.03 -18.44
CA ASN A 175 -4.04 -19.52 -18.66
C ASN A 175 -3.21 -19.59 -17.34
N PRO A 176 -3.49 -20.55 -16.45
CA PRO A 176 -2.82 -20.66 -15.14
C PRO A 176 -1.34 -21.04 -15.25
N LYS A 177 -0.84 -21.38 -16.44
CA LYS A 177 0.57 -21.70 -16.69
C LYS A 177 1.42 -20.49 -17.09
N ASP A 178 0.81 -19.45 -17.68
CA ASP A 178 1.50 -18.18 -17.94
C ASP A 178 1.55 -17.25 -16.72
N ASP A 179 0.79 -17.55 -15.66
CA ASP A 179 0.78 -16.71 -14.46
C ASP A 179 2.18 -16.50 -13.84
N GLY A 180 2.49 -15.26 -13.48
CA GLY A 180 3.72 -14.87 -12.78
C GLY A 180 4.28 -13.51 -13.21
N ILE A 181 5.45 -13.18 -12.68
CA ILE A 181 6.19 -11.93 -12.91
C ILE A 181 7.52 -12.25 -13.60
N VAL A 182 7.89 -11.49 -14.62
CA VAL A 182 9.18 -11.60 -15.33
C VAL A 182 9.89 -10.26 -15.25
N ILE A 183 11.07 -10.20 -14.65
CA ILE A 183 11.85 -8.97 -14.45
C ILE A 183 13.25 -9.07 -15.07
N GLN A 184 13.78 -7.91 -15.45
CA GLN A 184 15.14 -7.76 -15.94
C GLN A 184 16.13 -8.07 -14.80
N TRP A 185 17.13 -8.92 -15.04
CA TRP A 185 17.95 -9.48 -13.96
C TRP A 185 18.79 -8.47 -13.16
N PHE A 186 18.92 -7.22 -13.64
CA PHE A 186 19.76 -6.17 -13.06
C PHE A 186 18.97 -4.93 -12.56
N THR A 187 17.65 -5.04 -12.40
CA THR A 187 16.76 -4.05 -11.72
C THR A 187 16.39 -4.45 -10.28
N VAL A 188 17.18 -5.35 -9.70
CA VAL A 188 17.12 -5.78 -8.30
C VAL A 188 17.97 -4.87 -7.40
N PRO A 189 17.83 -4.90 -6.05
CA PRO A 189 18.66 -4.11 -5.15
C PRO A 189 20.16 -4.31 -5.38
N GLY A 190 20.89 -3.21 -5.59
CA GLY A 190 22.31 -3.21 -5.93
C GLY A 190 22.61 -3.80 -7.30
N GLY A 191 21.64 -3.74 -8.22
CA GLY A 191 21.81 -4.07 -9.62
C GLY A 191 22.68 -3.05 -10.37
N SER A 192 22.80 -3.21 -11.69
CA SER A 192 23.58 -2.28 -12.53
C SER A 192 22.71 -1.42 -13.44
N ASN A 193 21.38 -1.39 -13.23
CA ASN A 193 20.46 -0.55 -14.00
C ASN A 193 20.22 0.75 -13.23
N VAL A 194 21.14 1.70 -13.37
CA VAL A 194 21.14 2.97 -12.61
C VAL A 194 19.77 3.67 -12.70
N ASN A 195 19.25 4.08 -11.54
CA ASN A 195 17.92 4.64 -11.28
C ASN A 195 16.77 3.61 -11.25
N TYR A 196 17.06 2.32 -11.44
CA TYR A 196 16.10 1.21 -11.42
C TYR A 196 16.62 0.01 -10.60
N ASP A 197 17.58 0.27 -9.71
CA ASP A 197 18.44 -0.68 -9.00
C ASP A 197 18.14 -0.77 -7.48
N GLU A 198 16.95 -0.34 -7.04
CA GLU A 198 16.45 -0.49 -5.66
C GLU A 198 15.41 -1.62 -5.53
N GLY A 199 15.09 -2.33 -6.62
CA GLY A 199 14.12 -3.43 -6.63
C GLY A 199 12.66 -3.01 -6.78
N LYS A 200 12.37 -1.73 -7.02
CA LYS A 200 10.98 -1.24 -7.14
C LYS A 200 10.35 -1.64 -8.48
N THR A 201 11.15 -2.03 -9.46
CA THR A 201 10.68 -2.79 -10.63
C THR A 201 9.90 -4.06 -10.24
N LEU A 202 10.39 -4.89 -9.30
CA LEU A 202 9.62 -6.05 -8.82
C LEU A 202 8.36 -5.65 -8.04
N THR A 203 8.38 -4.48 -7.42
CA THR A 203 7.26 -3.94 -6.63
C THR A 203 6.10 -3.50 -7.55
N HIS A 204 6.43 -2.80 -8.63
CA HIS A 204 5.54 -2.42 -9.74
C HIS A 204 4.87 -3.65 -10.40
N GLU A 205 5.68 -4.63 -10.82
CA GLU A 205 5.15 -5.88 -11.42
C GLU A 205 4.27 -6.69 -10.45
N LEU A 206 4.55 -6.62 -9.14
CA LEU A 206 3.69 -7.25 -8.13
C LEU A 206 2.37 -6.51 -7.96
N GLY A 207 2.34 -5.18 -8.12
CA GLY A 207 1.10 -4.40 -8.22
C GLY A 207 0.20 -4.90 -9.34
N HIS A 208 0.74 -5.08 -10.55
CA HIS A 208 0.01 -5.67 -11.68
C HIS A 208 -0.45 -7.12 -11.43
N TRP A 209 0.42 -7.98 -10.87
CA TRP A 209 0.05 -9.37 -10.52
C TRP A 209 -1.04 -9.45 -9.44
N LEU A 210 -1.23 -8.36 -8.70
CA LEU A 210 -2.27 -8.15 -7.69
C LEU A 210 -3.40 -7.21 -8.15
N GLY A 211 -3.46 -6.85 -9.44
CA GLY A 211 -4.61 -6.19 -10.07
C GLY A 211 -4.60 -4.66 -10.13
N LEU A 212 -3.48 -4.00 -9.83
CA LEU A 212 -3.31 -2.56 -10.10
C LEU A 212 -2.99 -2.29 -11.57
N TYR A 213 -3.47 -1.16 -12.09
CA TYR A 213 -2.99 -0.60 -13.36
C TYR A 213 -1.85 0.39 -13.10
N HIS A 214 -1.35 1.01 -14.16
CA HIS A 214 -0.56 2.23 -14.06
C HIS A 214 -1.43 3.39 -13.56
N THR A 215 -0.85 4.35 -12.85
CA THR A 215 -1.53 5.61 -12.47
C THR A 215 -2.08 6.37 -13.69
N PHE A 216 -1.29 6.41 -14.77
CA PHE A 216 -1.65 6.98 -16.06
C PHE A 216 -2.54 6.09 -16.95
N GLN A 217 -3.27 5.11 -16.38
CA GLN A 217 -4.09 4.18 -17.16
C GLN A 217 -5.21 4.91 -17.93
N GLY A 218 -5.31 4.62 -19.23
CA GLY A 218 -6.22 5.33 -20.14
C GLY A 218 -5.65 6.63 -20.72
N GLY A 219 -4.53 7.15 -20.19
CA GLY A 219 -3.73 8.21 -20.80
C GLY A 219 -4.44 9.56 -20.95
N ASN A 220 -5.38 9.90 -20.06
CA ASN A 220 -6.14 11.14 -20.09
C ASN A 220 -6.78 11.46 -18.72
N CYS A 221 -7.14 12.73 -18.50
CA CYS A 221 -7.68 13.23 -17.23
C CYS A 221 -9.20 12.99 -17.03
N SER A 222 -9.77 11.93 -17.61
CA SER A 222 -11.22 11.69 -17.55
C SER A 222 -11.58 10.20 -17.52
N GLY A 223 -12.78 9.91 -17.03
CA GLY A 223 -13.21 8.53 -16.73
C GLY A 223 -12.67 8.09 -15.37
N THR A 224 -12.19 6.84 -15.28
CA THR A 224 -11.87 6.16 -14.02
C THR A 224 -10.38 5.90 -13.80
N GLY A 225 -9.49 6.33 -14.70
CA GLY A 225 -8.03 6.17 -14.54
C GLY A 225 -7.58 4.73 -14.24
N ASP A 226 -6.84 4.55 -13.14
CA ASP A 226 -6.37 3.26 -12.61
C ASP A 226 -7.43 2.48 -11.80
N TYR A 227 -8.67 2.99 -11.74
CA TYR A 227 -9.78 2.49 -10.92
C TYR A 227 -9.49 2.50 -9.40
N VAL A 228 -8.76 3.53 -8.94
CA VAL A 228 -8.53 3.83 -7.53
C VAL A 228 -8.71 5.33 -7.23
N ASP A 229 -9.84 5.66 -6.61
CA ASP A 229 -10.32 7.02 -6.30
C ASP A 229 -9.37 7.91 -5.46
N ASP A 230 -8.38 7.32 -4.76
CA ASP A 230 -7.39 8.06 -3.95
C ASP A 230 -6.01 8.19 -4.62
N THR A 231 -5.89 7.87 -5.91
CA THR A 231 -4.75 8.26 -6.74
C THR A 231 -5.05 9.57 -7.50
N PRO A 232 -4.14 10.56 -7.50
CA PRO A 232 -4.22 11.70 -8.41
C PRO A 232 -4.24 11.26 -9.89
N SER A 233 -5.13 11.88 -10.68
CA SER A 233 -5.26 11.62 -12.12
C SER A 233 -3.98 11.96 -12.87
N GLU A 234 -3.54 11.08 -13.77
CA GLU A 234 -2.33 11.27 -14.58
C GLU A 234 -2.63 10.97 -16.06
N ALA A 235 -2.22 11.86 -16.98
CA ALA A 235 -2.43 11.64 -18.42
C ALA A 235 -1.23 10.97 -19.11
N THR A 236 -0.01 11.13 -18.60
CA THR A 236 1.21 10.55 -19.20
C THR A 236 2.22 10.16 -18.13
N PRO A 237 2.93 9.02 -18.28
CA PRO A 237 3.92 8.54 -17.31
C PRO A 237 5.00 9.56 -16.97
N SER A 238 5.45 9.56 -15.71
CA SER A 238 6.64 10.30 -15.33
C SER A 238 7.93 9.64 -15.85
N ALA A 239 8.96 10.46 -16.02
CA ALA A 239 10.32 10.01 -16.22
C ALA A 239 11.26 10.80 -15.30
N GLY A 240 12.16 10.12 -14.61
CA GLY A 240 13.00 10.74 -13.59
C GLY A 240 12.29 10.93 -12.27
N CYS A 241 12.43 12.12 -11.70
CA CYS A 241 11.78 12.56 -10.47
C CYS A 241 11.20 13.97 -10.67
N PRO A 242 10.17 14.14 -11.51
CA PRO A 242 9.70 15.46 -11.94
C PRO A 242 8.79 16.09 -10.87
N VAL A 243 9.39 16.63 -9.81
CA VAL A 243 8.68 17.27 -8.69
C VAL A 243 7.78 18.40 -9.20
N GLY A 244 6.49 18.32 -8.89
CA GLY A 244 5.49 19.28 -9.37
C GLY A 244 5.05 19.09 -10.82
N LYS A 245 5.31 17.91 -11.42
CA LYS A 245 4.62 17.46 -12.63
C LYS A 245 3.11 17.40 -12.35
N ASP A 246 2.35 17.98 -13.25
CA ASP A 246 0.89 18.03 -13.23
C ASP A 246 0.46 17.95 -14.69
N THR A 247 -0.22 16.86 -15.03
CA THR A 247 -0.81 16.62 -16.36
C THR A 247 -2.32 16.75 -16.35
N CYS A 248 -2.94 16.88 -15.17
CA CYS A 248 -4.38 16.89 -14.94
C CYS A 248 -4.75 17.87 -13.81
N PRO A 249 -4.77 19.19 -14.05
CA PRO A 249 -4.77 20.20 -13.00
C PRO A 249 -5.93 20.14 -11.99
N ASP A 250 -7.10 19.63 -12.41
CA ASP A 250 -8.27 19.47 -11.54
C ASP A 250 -8.18 18.21 -10.63
N GLY A 251 -7.24 17.30 -10.91
CA GLY A 251 -6.96 16.07 -10.13
C GLY A 251 -5.80 16.20 -9.14
N GLY A 252 -5.06 17.31 -9.16
CA GLY A 252 -3.85 17.52 -8.38
C GLY A 252 -2.57 17.07 -9.09
N VAL A 253 -1.42 17.25 -8.41
CA VAL A 253 -0.11 16.89 -8.97
C VAL A 253 0.01 15.38 -9.25
N ASP A 254 0.71 15.04 -10.32
CA ASP A 254 0.89 13.66 -10.76
C ASP A 254 1.55 12.81 -9.67
N PRO A 255 1.18 11.52 -9.53
CA PRO A 255 1.58 10.67 -8.42
C PRO A 255 3.00 10.10 -8.58
N ILE A 256 4.01 10.96 -8.75
CA ILE A 256 5.41 10.61 -9.06
C ILE A 256 6.11 9.72 -8.01
N HIS A 257 5.50 9.59 -6.83
CA HIS A 257 5.96 8.78 -5.71
C HIS A 257 5.30 7.39 -5.65
N ASN A 258 4.30 7.13 -6.49
CA ASN A 258 3.57 5.88 -6.51
C ASN A 258 4.35 4.76 -7.22
N TYR A 259 4.34 3.54 -6.67
CA TYR A 259 5.04 2.41 -7.30
C TYR A 259 4.46 1.98 -8.67
N MET A 260 3.26 2.46 -9.05
CA MET A 260 2.63 2.15 -10.35
C MET A 260 2.93 3.18 -11.46
N ASP A 261 3.67 4.25 -11.16
CA ASP A 261 4.21 5.19 -12.14
C ASP A 261 5.55 4.66 -12.74
N TYR A 262 6.08 5.37 -13.73
CA TYR A 262 7.33 5.10 -14.46
C TYR A 262 8.55 5.88 -13.95
N SER A 263 8.38 6.66 -12.87
CA SER A 263 9.46 7.35 -12.14
C SER A 263 10.64 6.43 -11.75
N TYR A 264 11.79 7.06 -11.47
CA TYR A 264 12.97 6.36 -10.96
C TYR A 264 12.67 5.68 -9.62
N ASP A 265 13.33 4.55 -9.39
CA ASP A 265 13.23 3.79 -8.15
C ASP A 265 13.47 4.71 -6.92
N SER A 266 14.48 5.58 -6.96
CA SER A 266 14.84 6.51 -5.87
C SER A 266 13.74 7.48 -5.43
N CYS A 267 12.68 7.66 -6.23
CA CYS A 267 11.61 8.63 -5.98
C CYS A 267 10.25 7.97 -5.71
N MET A 268 10.00 6.77 -6.24
CA MET A 268 8.84 5.96 -5.83
C MET A 268 9.02 5.45 -4.38
N ASN A 269 7.98 5.59 -3.56
CA ASN A 269 7.99 5.17 -2.15
C ASN A 269 6.64 4.70 -1.59
N GLU A 270 5.51 4.88 -2.29
CA GLU A 270 4.17 4.60 -1.75
C GLU A 270 3.22 3.81 -2.67
N PHE A 271 2.24 3.16 -2.03
CA PHE A 271 0.96 2.77 -2.61
C PHE A 271 -0.14 3.49 -1.83
N THR A 272 -1.27 3.81 -2.47
CA THR A 272 -2.39 4.44 -1.76
C THR A 272 -3.21 3.44 -0.93
N PRO A 273 -3.97 3.90 0.09
CA PRO A 273 -4.94 3.06 0.80
C PRO A 273 -5.94 2.33 -0.12
N GLY A 274 -6.42 3.00 -1.17
CA GLY A 274 -7.29 2.42 -2.20
C GLY A 274 -6.60 1.34 -3.03
N GLN A 275 -5.35 1.56 -3.43
CA GLN A 275 -4.54 0.55 -4.13
C GLN A 275 -4.35 -0.69 -3.23
N PHE A 276 -4.05 -0.52 -1.94
CA PHE A 276 -3.98 -1.63 -0.98
C PHE A 276 -5.33 -2.34 -0.78
N ALA A 277 -6.46 -1.61 -0.79
CA ALA A 277 -7.79 -2.22 -0.73
C ALA A 277 -8.08 -3.08 -1.99
N ARG A 278 -7.75 -2.57 -3.18
CA ARG A 278 -7.87 -3.28 -4.47
C ARG A 278 -6.99 -4.53 -4.51
N ILE A 279 -5.72 -4.44 -4.10
CA ILE A 279 -4.80 -5.58 -3.94
C ILE A 279 -5.40 -6.65 -3.01
N LYS A 280 -5.93 -6.24 -1.86
CA LYS A 280 -6.50 -7.15 -0.84
C LYS A 280 -7.62 -8.03 -1.42
N GLU A 281 -8.51 -7.47 -2.22
CA GLU A 281 -9.58 -8.24 -2.91
C GLU A 281 -8.97 -9.33 -3.81
N GLN A 282 -7.88 -9.02 -4.52
CA GLN A 282 -7.23 -9.97 -5.42
C GLN A 282 -6.45 -11.07 -4.67
N ILE A 283 -5.74 -10.75 -3.59
CA ILE A 283 -5.13 -11.77 -2.71
C ILE A 283 -6.19 -12.77 -2.23
N VAL A 284 -7.33 -12.25 -1.77
CA VAL A 284 -8.48 -13.03 -1.30
C VAL A 284 -9.05 -13.92 -2.41
N ALA A 285 -9.23 -13.37 -3.62
CA ALA A 285 -9.73 -14.12 -4.76
C ALA A 285 -8.74 -15.22 -5.19
N ARG A 286 -7.44 -14.94 -5.22
CA ARG A 286 -6.37 -15.91 -5.53
C ARG A 286 -6.28 -17.02 -4.48
N LYS A 287 -6.41 -16.70 -3.19
CA LYS A 287 -6.53 -17.69 -2.10
C LYS A 287 -7.80 -18.54 -2.25
N SER A 288 -8.92 -17.96 -2.69
CA SER A 288 -10.17 -18.67 -2.97
C SER A 288 -10.06 -19.57 -4.21
N LYS A 289 -9.39 -19.13 -5.28
CA LYS A 289 -9.01 -19.95 -6.45
C LYS A 289 -8.14 -21.14 -6.00
N ALA A 290 -7.11 -20.92 -5.18
CA ALA A 290 -6.26 -21.99 -4.63
C ALA A 290 -6.98 -22.90 -3.62
N LYS A 291 -8.02 -22.42 -2.93
CA LYS A 291 -8.93 -23.25 -2.12
C LYS A 291 -9.82 -24.11 -3.03
N ARG A 292 -10.33 -23.57 -4.13
CA ARG A 292 -11.11 -24.32 -5.15
C ARG A 292 -10.27 -25.37 -5.87
N GLU A 293 -9.01 -25.09 -6.21
CA GLU A 293 -8.06 -26.06 -6.75
C GLU A 293 -7.80 -27.20 -5.77
N ARG A 294 -7.38 -26.89 -4.54
CA ARG A 294 -7.15 -27.88 -3.47
C ARG A 294 -8.43 -28.61 -3.04
N LYS A 295 -9.62 -28.01 -3.23
CA LYS A 295 -10.93 -28.65 -2.99
C LYS A 295 -11.31 -29.58 -4.15
N ARG A 296 -11.13 -29.20 -5.42
CA ARG A 296 -11.27 -30.11 -6.58
C ARG A 296 -10.39 -31.36 -6.45
N LEU A 297 -9.24 -31.25 -5.77
CA LEU A 297 -8.33 -32.34 -5.41
C LEU A 297 -8.70 -33.10 -4.10
N ARG A 298 -9.81 -32.78 -3.43
CA ARG A 298 -10.17 -33.33 -2.09
C ARG A 298 -11.66 -33.57 -1.79
N SER A 299 -12.61 -32.89 -2.45
CA SER A 299 -14.00 -32.72 -1.98
C SER A 299 -14.89 -32.13 -3.10
N ALA A 300 -16.12 -32.57 -3.40
CA ALA A 300 -17.10 -33.40 -2.67
C ALA A 300 -17.52 -32.82 -1.29
N GLY A 301 -18.57 -31.99 -1.26
CA GLY A 301 -19.15 -31.38 -0.02
C GLY A 301 -19.30 -29.84 -0.08
N GLY A 302 -20.31 -29.27 0.61
CA GLY A 302 -20.76 -27.86 0.53
C GLY A 302 -20.19 -26.85 1.56
N SER A 303 -20.92 -25.74 1.78
CA SER A 303 -20.71 -24.59 2.71
C SER A 303 -21.97 -23.66 2.66
N GLU A 304 -22.13 -22.42 3.20
CA GLU A 304 -21.33 -21.33 3.85
C GLU A 304 -22.34 -20.42 4.69
N ALA A 305 -22.07 -19.11 4.97
CA ALA A 305 -23.03 -18.04 5.45
C ALA A 305 -23.47 -18.00 6.98
N GLU A 306 -24.00 -16.92 7.64
CA GLU A 306 -24.14 -15.45 7.32
C GLU A 306 -24.07 -14.38 8.51
N SER A 307 -25.15 -13.62 8.84
CA SER A 307 -25.14 -12.19 9.36
C SER A 307 -26.32 -11.81 10.34
N ASN A 308 -26.80 -10.58 10.75
CA ASN A 308 -26.62 -9.08 10.61
C ASN A 308 -27.51 -8.36 11.71
N ALA A 309 -27.73 -7.02 11.96
CA ALA A 309 -27.04 -5.70 11.82
C ALA A 309 -27.85 -4.51 12.53
N ASN A 310 -27.30 -3.27 12.60
CA ASN A 310 -27.96 -1.92 12.85
C ASN A 310 -28.48 -1.55 14.30
N ALA A 311 -28.94 -0.33 14.74
CA ALA A 311 -29.20 1.00 14.09
C ALA A 311 -28.97 2.36 14.88
N PRO A 312 -29.80 2.87 15.84
CA PRO A 312 -30.32 4.28 15.78
C PRO A 312 -30.05 5.30 16.95
N GLN A 313 -30.24 6.63 16.66
CA GLN A 313 -29.87 7.95 17.31
C GLN A 313 -30.45 8.29 18.74
N THR A 314 -30.31 9.44 19.46
CA THR A 314 -29.75 10.85 19.34
C THR A 314 -28.89 11.25 20.62
N THR A 315 -28.68 12.44 21.25
CA THR A 315 -29.11 13.91 21.26
C THR A 315 -28.10 14.77 22.12
N ALA A 316 -28.15 16.14 22.19
CA ALA A 316 -27.40 16.98 23.19
C ALA A 316 -27.79 18.51 23.34
N SER A 317 -27.09 19.25 24.22
CA SER A 317 -27.23 20.71 24.54
C SER A 317 -25.86 21.39 24.82
N ASP A 318 -25.82 22.73 24.97
CA ASP A 318 -24.60 23.56 25.01
C ASP A 318 -23.97 23.71 26.43
N ASP A 319 -22.92 22.93 26.72
CA ASP A 319 -22.04 23.06 27.91
C ASP A 319 -20.70 22.33 27.64
N THR A 320 -19.68 22.44 28.50
CA THR A 320 -18.40 21.73 28.32
C THR A 320 -18.55 20.21 28.55
N ILE A 321 -18.35 19.42 27.50
CA ILE A 321 -18.58 17.96 27.54
C ILE A 321 -17.31 17.24 28.00
N TYR A 322 -17.33 16.82 29.26
CA TYR A 322 -16.33 15.95 29.86
C TYR A 322 -16.66 14.47 29.64
N PHE A 323 -15.68 13.68 29.16
CA PHE A 323 -15.83 12.25 28.96
C PHE A 323 -14.55 11.50 29.38
N PHE A 324 -14.67 10.23 29.80
CA PHE A 324 -13.49 9.39 30.02
C PHE A 324 -13.78 7.89 29.78
N ARG A 325 -14.70 7.31 30.55
CA ARG A 325 -14.96 5.86 30.53
C ARG A 325 -16.05 5.51 29.51
N PRO A 326 -15.94 4.39 28.79
CA PRO A 326 -16.90 4.01 27.75
C PRO A 326 -18.30 3.62 28.25
N LYS A 327 -18.56 3.65 29.56
CA LYS A 327 -19.88 3.41 30.18
C LYS A 327 -20.48 4.68 30.82
N GLU A 328 -19.82 5.83 30.68
CA GLU A 328 -20.38 7.14 31.05
C GLU A 328 -21.26 7.67 29.90
N GLU A 329 -22.08 8.69 30.16
CA GLU A 329 -23.03 9.28 29.21
C GLU A 329 -22.38 9.71 27.88
N HIS A 330 -21.29 10.47 27.97
CA HIS A 330 -20.45 10.87 26.85
C HIS A 330 -19.34 9.85 26.53
N GLY A 331 -19.41 8.65 27.12
CA GLY A 331 -18.43 7.58 26.96
C GLY A 331 -18.23 7.12 25.52
N TYR A 332 -19.19 7.40 24.63
CA TYR A 332 -19.08 7.17 23.18
C TYR A 332 -17.96 7.97 22.51
N LEU A 333 -17.52 9.09 23.10
CA LEU A 333 -16.36 9.87 22.65
C LEU A 333 -15.03 9.14 22.96
N SER A 334 -15.00 8.24 23.95
CA SER A 334 -13.80 7.51 24.36
C SER A 334 -13.26 6.60 23.25
N GLN A 335 -11.93 6.48 23.17
CA GLN A 335 -11.23 5.51 22.31
C GLN A 335 -11.53 4.06 22.71
N TRP A 336 -11.92 3.83 23.98
CA TRP A 336 -12.25 2.51 24.54
C TRP A 336 -13.72 2.09 24.32
N TYR A 337 -14.53 2.92 23.68
CA TYR A 337 -15.93 2.59 23.39
C TYR A 337 -16.01 1.54 22.28
N LYS A 338 -16.69 0.41 22.52
CA LYS A 338 -16.91 -0.60 21.47
C LYS A 338 -17.75 0.01 20.35
N SER A 339 -17.08 0.21 19.22
CA SER A 339 -17.59 0.85 18.02
C SER A 339 -16.83 0.24 16.85
N PRO A 340 -17.35 -0.84 16.24
CA PRO A 340 -16.65 -1.50 15.15
C PRO A 340 -16.61 -0.64 13.89
N PHE A 341 -15.45 -0.53 13.25
CA PHE A 341 -15.25 0.18 11.98
C PHE A 341 -14.10 -0.42 11.16
N THR A 342 -13.91 0.04 9.93
CA THR A 342 -12.84 -0.42 9.02
C THR A 342 -12.02 0.76 8.48
N ASN A 343 -10.76 0.53 8.10
CA ASN A 343 -9.99 1.46 7.26
C ASN A 343 -9.84 0.94 5.82
N GLY A 344 -10.83 0.17 5.35
CA GLY A 344 -10.78 -0.61 4.09
C GLY A 344 -9.92 -1.88 4.21
N ILE A 345 -8.68 -1.71 4.70
CA ILE A 345 -7.70 -2.79 4.84
C ILE A 345 -8.00 -3.69 6.04
N TYR A 346 -8.23 -3.12 7.23
CA TYR A 346 -8.44 -3.84 8.49
C TYR A 346 -9.72 -3.40 9.21
N SER A 347 -10.32 -4.30 10.00
CA SER A 347 -11.49 -4.01 10.84
C SER A 347 -11.13 -4.01 12.31
N TYR A 348 -11.59 -2.99 13.04
CA TYR A 348 -11.28 -2.71 14.43
C TYR A 348 -12.57 -2.76 15.27
N GLU A 349 -12.48 -3.18 16.53
CA GLU A 349 -13.59 -3.23 17.50
C GLU A 349 -13.85 -1.88 18.21
N ASN A 350 -12.82 -1.03 18.24
CA ASN A 350 -12.77 0.26 18.91
C ASN A 350 -11.56 1.06 18.42
N ALA A 351 -11.51 2.36 18.71
CA ALA A 351 -10.48 3.24 18.17
C ALA A 351 -9.12 3.15 18.91
N GLU A 352 -9.07 2.68 20.17
CA GLU A 352 -7.78 2.32 20.82
C GLU A 352 -7.10 1.16 20.05
N GLN A 353 -7.86 0.20 19.52
CA GLN A 353 -7.32 -0.86 18.65
C GLN A 353 -6.70 -0.30 17.37
N TYR A 354 -7.40 0.65 16.72
CA TYR A 354 -6.86 1.36 15.56
C TYR A 354 -5.57 2.12 15.92
N MET A 355 -5.58 2.93 16.99
CA MET A 355 -4.42 3.74 17.41
C MET A 355 -3.19 2.86 17.66
N MET A 356 -3.35 1.75 18.39
CA MET A 356 -2.23 0.87 18.72
C MET A 356 -1.81 0.03 17.51
N HIS A 357 -2.72 -0.31 16.59
CA HIS A 357 -2.35 -0.99 15.34
C HIS A 357 -1.55 -0.06 14.42
N GLN A 358 -1.99 1.17 14.19
CA GLN A 358 -1.25 2.16 13.39
C GLN A 358 0.11 2.48 14.01
N LYS A 359 0.20 2.54 15.35
CA LYS A 359 1.50 2.59 16.05
C LYS A 359 2.37 1.37 15.72
N GLY A 360 1.80 0.18 15.67
CA GLY A 360 2.48 -1.05 15.24
C GLY A 360 3.00 -0.96 13.81
N ILE A 361 2.17 -0.52 12.87
CA ILE A 361 2.55 -0.31 11.46
C ILE A 361 3.70 0.72 11.32
N LEU A 362 3.66 1.80 12.10
CA LEU A 362 4.63 2.91 12.03
C LEU A 362 6.06 2.53 12.49
N PHE A 363 6.20 1.61 13.46
CA PHE A 363 7.51 1.27 14.06
C PHE A 363 7.96 -0.16 13.81
N ALA A 364 7.03 -1.10 13.70
CA ALA A 364 7.31 -2.52 13.57
C ALA A 364 6.16 -3.26 12.86
N PRO A 365 5.89 -2.97 11.57
CA PRO A 365 4.80 -3.60 10.82
C PRO A 365 4.96 -5.11 10.74
N ASP A 366 6.21 -5.61 10.79
CA ASP A 366 6.52 -7.02 10.82
C ASP A 366 6.29 -7.74 12.16
N SER A 367 6.08 -7.01 13.26
CA SER A 367 6.09 -7.58 14.62
C SER A 367 4.85 -8.44 14.92
N PRO A 368 5.01 -9.60 15.58
CA PRO A 368 3.89 -10.35 16.16
C PRO A 368 3.01 -9.49 17.10
N ILE A 369 3.58 -8.48 17.77
CA ILE A 369 2.84 -7.55 18.63
C ILE A 369 1.82 -6.74 17.82
N THR A 370 2.19 -6.28 16.63
CA THR A 370 1.30 -5.55 15.70
C THR A 370 0.12 -6.42 15.28
N CYS A 371 0.35 -7.72 15.06
CA CYS A 371 -0.71 -8.70 14.81
C CYS A 371 -1.61 -8.95 16.02
N SER A 372 -1.02 -9.20 17.20
CA SER A 372 -1.79 -9.44 18.42
C SER A 372 -2.71 -8.27 18.77
N ILE A 373 -2.40 -7.04 18.35
CA ILE A 373 -3.30 -5.89 18.51
C ILE A 373 -4.56 -6.02 17.65
N LEU A 374 -4.48 -6.51 16.41
CA LEU A 374 -5.66 -6.79 15.57
C LEU A 374 -6.48 -8.00 16.05
N GLU A 375 -5.83 -8.97 16.68
CA GLU A 375 -6.48 -10.16 17.23
C GLU A 375 -7.12 -9.92 18.61
N THR A 376 -6.63 -8.94 19.38
CA THR A 376 -7.10 -8.63 20.74
C THR A 376 -8.25 -7.62 20.72
N THR A 377 -9.38 -7.98 21.33
CA THR A 377 -10.60 -7.14 21.34
C THR A 377 -10.75 -6.25 22.60
N ASN A 378 -10.00 -6.53 23.67
CA ASN A 378 -10.07 -5.80 24.95
C ASN A 378 -9.18 -4.54 24.94
N PRO A 379 -9.73 -3.31 25.09
CA PRO A 379 -8.94 -2.06 25.08
C PRO A 379 -7.80 -2.00 26.09
N ARG A 380 -7.91 -2.67 27.24
CA ARG A 380 -6.83 -2.74 28.24
C ARG A 380 -5.61 -3.49 27.71
N ASP A 381 -5.85 -4.59 27.01
CA ASP A 381 -4.83 -5.54 26.58
C ASP A 381 -4.23 -5.08 25.24
N ILE A 382 -5.06 -4.49 24.36
CA ILE A 382 -4.65 -3.64 23.24
C ILE A 382 -3.64 -2.58 23.72
N LYS A 383 -3.98 -1.80 24.75
CA LYS A 383 -3.09 -0.74 25.29
C LYS A 383 -1.85 -1.28 25.99
N ALA A 384 -1.84 -2.56 26.38
CA ALA A 384 -0.64 -3.25 26.87
C ALA A 384 0.29 -3.64 25.71
N LEU A 385 -0.25 -4.30 24.68
CA LEU A 385 0.48 -4.65 23.45
C LEU A 385 1.04 -3.40 22.75
N GLY A 386 0.28 -2.30 22.71
CA GLY A 386 0.74 -1.00 22.20
C GLY A 386 1.92 -0.36 22.94
N ARG A 387 2.26 -0.84 24.15
CA ARG A 387 3.51 -0.51 24.86
C ARG A 387 4.66 -1.46 24.56
N MET A 388 4.38 -2.61 23.94
CA MET A 388 5.35 -3.64 23.56
C MET A 388 5.79 -3.55 22.08
N VAL A 389 5.26 -2.59 21.31
CA VAL A 389 5.64 -2.33 19.91
C VAL A 389 7.16 -2.05 19.83
N PRO A 390 7.95 -2.87 19.10
CA PRO A 390 9.39 -2.65 18.92
C PRO A 390 9.72 -1.34 18.19
N ASN A 391 10.99 -0.93 18.24
CA ASN A 391 11.56 0.22 17.51
C ASN A 391 10.84 1.57 17.74
N PHE A 392 10.10 1.70 18.85
CA PHE A 392 9.33 2.90 19.14
C PHE A 392 10.22 4.14 19.29
N ASP A 393 9.95 5.19 18.50
CA ASP A 393 10.55 6.51 18.62
C ASP A 393 9.50 7.56 19.05
N GLU A 394 9.80 8.28 20.13
CA GLU A 394 8.89 9.25 20.74
C GLU A 394 8.77 10.57 19.93
N ALA A 395 9.77 10.94 19.12
CA ALA A 395 9.73 12.14 18.30
C ALA A 395 8.89 11.92 17.03
N ILE A 396 9.07 10.77 16.37
CA ILE A 396 8.19 10.30 15.28
C ILE A 396 6.76 10.15 15.82
N TRP A 397 6.57 9.49 16.97
CA TRP A 397 5.23 9.31 17.53
C TRP A 397 4.55 10.66 17.85
N LYS A 398 5.27 11.62 18.43
CA LYS A 398 4.73 12.98 18.68
C LYS A 398 4.24 13.66 17.41
N ARG A 399 4.88 13.42 16.26
CA ARG A 399 4.49 13.97 14.95
C ARG A 399 3.24 13.28 14.39
N GLU A 400 3.24 11.95 14.32
CA GLU A 400 2.15 11.22 13.64
C GLU A 400 0.89 11.01 14.49
N ARG A 401 1.01 10.96 15.83
CA ARG A 401 -0.07 10.51 16.74
C ARG A 401 -1.40 11.25 16.56
N LEU A 402 -1.36 12.55 16.28
CA LEU A 402 -2.57 13.36 16.17
C LEU A 402 -3.33 13.04 14.88
N ASN A 403 -2.63 12.92 13.75
CA ASN A 403 -3.23 12.55 12.46
C ASN A 403 -3.85 11.15 12.54
N ILE A 404 -3.14 10.20 13.15
CA ILE A 404 -3.65 8.84 13.43
C ILE A 404 -4.96 8.90 14.25
N ILE A 405 -5.03 9.68 15.32
CA ILE A 405 -6.25 9.77 16.14
C ILE A 405 -7.37 10.56 15.48
N ILE A 406 -7.07 11.56 14.63
CA ILE A 406 -8.07 12.22 13.79
C ILE A 406 -8.69 11.20 12.81
N GLU A 407 -7.88 10.46 12.06
CA GLU A 407 -8.35 9.50 11.07
C GLU A 407 -9.11 8.33 11.69
N GLY A 408 -8.56 7.70 12.74
CA GLY A 408 -9.25 6.63 13.47
C GLY A 408 -10.56 7.08 14.10
N SER A 409 -10.68 8.36 14.51
CA SER A 409 -11.95 8.93 14.96
C SER A 409 -12.89 9.23 13.79
N ARG A 410 -12.39 9.75 12.67
CA ARG A 410 -13.17 10.01 11.45
C ARG A 410 -13.84 8.73 10.97
N LEU A 411 -13.08 7.65 10.80
CA LEU A 411 -13.60 6.34 10.38
C LEU A 411 -14.67 5.80 11.35
N LYS A 412 -14.42 5.88 12.66
CA LYS A 412 -15.38 5.49 13.72
C LYS A 412 -16.71 6.24 13.64
N PHE A 413 -16.66 7.55 13.38
CA PHE A 413 -17.85 8.41 13.39
C PHE A 413 -18.55 8.50 12.02
N GLU A 414 -17.84 8.38 10.89
CA GLU A 414 -18.48 8.32 9.57
C GLU A 414 -19.27 7.02 9.35
N GLN A 415 -18.73 5.88 9.79
CA GLN A 415 -19.28 4.54 9.49
C GLN A 415 -20.38 4.08 10.47
N SER A 416 -20.74 4.90 11.46
CA SER A 416 -21.80 4.58 12.42
C SER A 416 -22.72 5.78 12.59
N GLU A 417 -23.86 5.76 11.91
CA GLU A 417 -24.83 6.87 11.89
C GLU A 417 -25.28 7.29 13.31
N TYR A 418 -25.47 6.30 14.19
CA TYR A 418 -25.71 6.53 15.62
C TYR A 418 -24.66 7.45 16.27
N LEU A 419 -23.39 7.13 16.03
CA LEU A 419 -22.26 7.87 16.60
C LEU A 419 -22.08 9.22 15.89
N LYS A 420 -22.31 9.27 14.57
CA LYS A 420 -22.26 10.49 13.75
C LYS A 420 -23.20 11.56 14.33
N ILE A 421 -24.48 11.22 14.48
CA ILE A 421 -25.47 12.14 15.08
C ILE A 421 -25.08 12.48 16.52
N LYS A 422 -24.59 11.52 17.33
CA LYS A 422 -24.15 11.84 18.69
C LYS A 422 -22.98 12.81 18.75
N LEU A 423 -22.00 12.72 17.86
CA LEU A 423 -20.90 13.68 17.78
C LEU A 423 -21.36 15.05 17.25
N LEU A 424 -22.19 15.09 16.21
CA LEU A 424 -22.74 16.32 15.67
C LEU A 424 -23.65 17.04 16.68
N ALA A 425 -24.46 16.29 17.45
CA ALA A 425 -25.34 16.82 18.48
C ALA A 425 -24.59 17.52 19.63
N THR A 426 -23.27 17.30 19.79
CA THR A 426 -22.46 18.10 20.73
C THR A 426 -22.32 19.58 20.34
N GLY A 427 -22.89 20.01 19.20
CA GLY A 427 -22.98 21.40 18.81
C GLY A 427 -21.60 21.99 18.54
N ASP A 428 -21.24 23.02 19.32
CA ASP A 428 -19.88 23.58 19.34
C ASP A 428 -19.18 23.48 20.71
N SER A 429 -19.80 22.76 21.66
CA SER A 429 -19.26 22.41 22.99
C SER A 429 -17.78 22.00 22.96
N GLU A 430 -16.98 22.46 23.92
CA GLU A 430 -15.61 21.96 24.09
C GLU A 430 -15.65 20.50 24.56
N LEU A 431 -14.97 19.62 23.82
CA LEU A 431 -14.85 18.20 24.16
C LEU A 431 -13.57 17.97 24.96
N VAL A 432 -13.69 17.38 26.16
CA VAL A 432 -12.57 17.23 27.11
C VAL A 432 -12.44 15.80 27.61
N GLU A 433 -11.32 15.13 27.30
CA GLU A 433 -11.03 13.82 27.89
C GLU A 433 -10.57 14.01 29.35
N ALA A 434 -11.50 13.79 30.27
CA ALA A 434 -11.35 13.94 31.71
C ALA A 434 -10.63 12.74 32.39
N SER A 435 -9.57 12.27 31.74
CA SER A 435 -8.69 11.22 32.29
C SER A 435 -7.84 11.81 33.44
N PRO A 436 -7.92 11.27 34.67
CA PRO A 436 -7.06 11.69 35.78
C PRO A 436 -5.63 11.13 35.70
N PHE A 437 -5.33 10.31 34.69
CA PHE A 437 -4.05 9.59 34.55
C PHE A 437 -3.30 9.91 33.25
N ASP A 438 -3.96 10.56 32.28
CA ASP A 438 -3.38 10.91 30.98
C ASP A 438 -3.35 12.44 30.81
N ARG A 439 -2.17 12.97 30.46
CA ARG A 439 -1.91 14.41 30.24
C ARG A 439 -1.60 14.74 28.78
N ILE A 440 -1.72 13.77 27.88
CA ILE A 440 -1.48 13.91 26.44
C ILE A 440 -2.83 13.81 25.72
N TRP A 441 -3.51 12.68 25.86
CA TRP A 441 -4.83 12.49 25.26
C TRP A 441 -5.90 13.25 26.03
N GLY A 442 -5.79 13.24 27.36
CA GLY A 442 -6.64 13.99 28.29
C GLY A 442 -5.93 15.09 29.07
N ILE A 443 -6.67 15.63 30.05
CA ILE A 443 -6.27 16.81 30.83
C ILE A 443 -5.57 16.51 32.17
N GLY A 444 -5.41 15.25 32.56
CA GLY A 444 -4.83 14.85 33.83
C GLY A 444 -5.71 15.09 35.06
N PHE A 445 -7.01 15.33 34.89
CA PHE A 445 -7.99 15.52 35.97
C PHE A 445 -9.35 14.91 35.61
N GLY A 446 -10.02 14.34 36.62
CA GLY A 446 -11.41 13.87 36.49
C GLY A 446 -12.42 15.02 36.49
N ALA A 447 -13.51 14.87 35.74
CA ALA A 447 -14.47 15.92 35.36
C ALA A 447 -14.86 16.87 36.51
N LYS A 448 -15.26 16.33 37.68
CA LYS A 448 -15.66 17.11 38.87
C LYS A 448 -14.59 18.09 39.39
N SER A 449 -13.32 17.87 39.03
CA SER A 449 -12.18 18.69 39.45
C SER A 449 -11.51 19.47 38.31
N ALA A 450 -11.98 19.28 37.08
CA ALA A 450 -11.37 19.83 35.89
C ALA A 450 -11.58 21.35 35.74
N PRO A 451 -12.80 21.93 35.88
CA PRO A 451 -13.01 23.37 35.72
C PRO A 451 -12.12 24.23 36.62
N MET A 452 -11.93 23.79 37.87
CA MET A 452 -11.11 24.48 38.90
C MET A 452 -9.59 24.44 38.64
N LYS A 453 -9.13 23.78 37.57
CA LYS A 453 -7.70 23.50 37.32
C LYS A 453 -7.29 23.70 35.87
N ARG A 454 -8.04 24.50 35.10
CA ARG A 454 -7.84 24.73 33.65
C ARG A 454 -6.43 25.23 33.31
N ASP A 455 -5.79 25.93 34.24
CA ASP A 455 -4.40 26.40 34.17
C ASP A 455 -3.33 25.29 34.30
N LYS A 456 -3.72 24.09 34.73
CA LYS A 456 -2.84 22.94 35.01
C LYS A 456 -3.14 21.72 34.13
N TRP A 457 -4.04 21.84 33.15
CA TRP A 457 -4.47 20.76 32.26
C TRP A 457 -3.34 20.20 31.39
N GLY A 458 -3.52 18.94 30.95
CA GLY A 458 -2.75 18.32 29.88
C GLY A 458 -3.15 18.78 28.47
N GLU A 459 -2.57 18.16 27.43
CA GLU A 459 -2.73 18.60 26.03
C GLU A 459 -4.16 18.46 25.47
N ASN A 460 -5.01 17.58 26.04
CA ASN A 460 -6.37 17.25 25.54
C ASN A 460 -6.40 16.89 24.03
N LEU A 461 -5.41 16.14 23.54
CA LEU A 461 -5.32 15.82 22.11
C LEU A 461 -6.52 15.03 21.58
N LEU A 462 -7.14 14.18 22.39
CA LEU A 462 -8.32 13.42 21.96
C LEU A 462 -9.53 14.36 21.79
N GLY A 463 -9.76 15.26 22.75
CA GLY A 463 -10.81 16.28 22.64
C GLY A 463 -10.64 17.14 21.37
N LYS A 464 -9.41 17.62 21.12
CA LYS A 464 -9.07 18.39 19.91
C LYS A 464 -9.34 17.61 18.62
N ALA A 465 -8.91 16.36 18.53
CA ALA A 465 -9.14 15.51 17.36
C ALA A 465 -10.64 15.27 17.11
N LEU A 466 -11.43 15.03 18.15
CA LEU A 466 -12.88 14.86 18.04
C LEU A 466 -13.58 16.14 17.54
N MET A 467 -13.11 17.32 17.97
CA MET A 467 -13.63 18.60 17.48
C MET A 467 -13.26 18.87 16.02
N ILE A 468 -12.06 18.48 15.57
CA ILE A 468 -11.67 18.52 14.15
C ILE A 468 -12.58 17.62 13.31
N VAL A 469 -12.79 16.36 13.74
CA VAL A 469 -13.70 15.43 13.06
C VAL A 469 -15.14 15.95 13.05
N ARG A 470 -15.63 16.57 14.14
CA ARG A 470 -16.95 17.19 14.20
C ARG A 470 -17.13 18.28 13.14
N GLN A 471 -16.14 19.16 12.94
CA GLN A 471 -16.23 20.19 11.89
C GLN A 471 -16.16 19.59 10.47
N GLY A 472 -15.29 18.59 10.24
CA GLY A 472 -15.24 17.88 8.96
C GLY A 472 -16.56 17.18 8.59
N LEU A 473 -17.27 16.64 9.59
CA LEU A 473 -18.60 16.05 9.40
C LEU A 473 -19.69 17.10 9.13
N LYS A 474 -19.67 18.25 9.83
CA LYS A 474 -20.58 19.38 9.53
C LYS A 474 -20.42 19.87 8.08
N GLY A 475 -19.18 19.98 7.61
CA GLY A 475 -18.87 20.44 6.25
C GLY A 475 -19.38 19.53 5.14
N LYS A 476 -19.41 18.20 5.35
CA LYS A 476 -20.00 17.26 4.39
C LYS A 476 -21.53 17.37 4.35
N ALA A 477 -22.19 17.33 5.50
CA ALA A 477 -23.65 17.40 5.58
C ALA A 477 -24.23 18.67 4.95
N ALA A 478 -23.55 19.81 5.07
CA ALA A 478 -23.96 21.07 4.43
C ALA A 478 -23.79 21.11 2.89
N GLY A 479 -23.13 20.11 2.29
CA GLY A 479 -23.03 19.96 0.83
C GLY A 479 -24.17 19.12 0.24
N ASP A 480 -24.67 18.13 1.00
CA ASP A 480 -25.71 17.20 0.53
C ASP A 480 -27.13 17.81 0.50
N ASP A 481 -27.35 18.93 1.22
CA ASP A 481 -28.65 19.63 1.32
C ASP A 481 -28.88 20.70 0.21
N VAL A 482 -27.95 20.89 -0.73
CA VAL A 482 -27.99 21.99 -1.73
C VAL A 482 -28.44 21.53 -3.13
N ASP A 483 -29.45 20.65 -3.18
CA ASP A 483 -30.15 20.28 -4.42
C ASP A 483 -31.68 20.22 -4.17
N SER A 484 -32.30 21.40 -4.06
CA SER A 484 -33.77 21.56 -4.09
C SER A 484 -34.17 22.68 -5.05
N GLU A 485 -35.23 22.44 -5.81
CA GLU A 485 -35.52 23.14 -7.07
C GLU A 485 -35.79 24.65 -6.92
N PRO A 486 -35.41 25.49 -7.91
CA PRO A 486 -35.82 26.88 -7.97
C PRO A 486 -37.31 27.01 -8.32
N ASP A 487 -38.08 27.68 -7.45
CA ASP A 487 -39.51 27.98 -7.64
C ASP A 487 -39.77 28.78 -8.95
N PRO A 488 -40.59 28.26 -9.90
CA PRO A 488 -40.94 28.95 -11.14
C PRO A 488 -41.99 30.06 -10.93
N GLY A 489 -41.62 31.07 -10.12
CA GLY A 489 -42.46 32.18 -9.65
C GLY A 489 -42.95 33.17 -10.72
N SER A 490 -43.98 32.77 -11.49
CA SER A 490 -44.98 33.65 -12.13
C SER A 490 -44.51 34.83 -13.01
N GLY A 491 -44.06 34.55 -14.24
CA GLY A 491 -43.90 35.57 -15.28
C GLY A 491 -45.21 35.87 -16.04
N ARG A 492 -45.88 37.00 -15.78
CA ARG A 492 -47.03 37.48 -16.58
C ARG A 492 -46.78 38.85 -17.23
N GLY A 493 -46.48 38.82 -18.53
CA GLY A 493 -47.17 39.68 -19.52
C GLY A 493 -46.54 40.99 -19.99
N SER A 494 -46.64 41.17 -21.32
CA SER A 494 -46.90 42.43 -22.04
C SER A 494 -45.73 43.31 -22.53
N LEU A 495 -45.40 43.12 -23.82
CA LEU A 495 -45.32 44.13 -24.90
C LEU A 495 -44.55 45.45 -24.69
N GLY A 496 -43.62 45.73 -25.61
CA GLY A 496 -43.05 47.07 -25.85
C GLY A 496 -41.90 47.04 -26.86
N ASP A 497 -42.25 47.25 -28.14
CA ASP A 497 -41.42 47.57 -29.33
C ASP A 497 -40.02 46.91 -29.51
#